data_AF-A0A0X8CM93-F1
#
_entry.id   AF-A0A0X8CM93-F1
#
_cell.length_a   1.000
_cell.length_b   1.000
_cell.length_c   1.000
_cell.angle_alpha   90.00
_cell.angle_beta   90.00
_cell.angle_gamma   90.00
#
_symmetry.space_group_name_H-M   'P 1'
#
loop_
_entity.id
_entity.type
_entity.pdbx_description
1 polymer ?
#
loop_
_entity_poly.entity_id
_entity_poly.type
_entity_poly.pdbx_seq_one_letter_code
_entity_poly.pdbx_strand_id
1 'polypeptide(L)'
;MSAFVDSSVWFAAAAKRDAQNERAKSILRSIDQHLTTALVLVETWHLLEAQFGKDVADTFWERLRDSGVQIEPVIGADLEAASKIEASFPDERCSFIDRTSFALMERLEITRAATFNPVFATYQPRPGRKPPFPILSEGHNETFIALEQALLERRPVRVSHDGKCQTVCPYILGHAAGEERAFALLVEPSSNTKQPARHGWICLRLSKIDSVRSANERWVEQDYPVPCSGVSIRCTWKRSERHNVEQICFPSRGYGAPM
;
A
#
# COMPACT_ATOMS: atom_id res chain seq x y z
N MET A 1 -3.88 -9.31 -8.04
CA MET A 1 -4.63 -8.97 -6.81
C MET A 1 -5.82 -8.03 -7.10
N SER A 2 -6.96 -8.21 -6.41
CA SER A 2 -8.13 -7.30 -6.49
C SER A 2 -8.17 -6.28 -5.34
N ALA A 3 -8.65 -5.06 -5.60
CA ALA A 3 -8.82 -4.03 -4.57
C ALA A 3 -9.98 -3.06 -4.89
N PHE A 4 -10.63 -2.57 -3.84
CA PHE A 4 -11.58 -1.47 -3.95
C PHE A 4 -10.85 -0.17 -4.27
N VAL A 5 -11.33 0.63 -5.22
CA VAL A 5 -10.72 1.92 -5.58
C VAL A 5 -11.72 3.04 -5.31
N ASP A 6 -11.30 3.94 -4.43
CA ASP A 6 -12.03 5.11 -3.97
C ASP A 6 -11.91 6.31 -4.92
N SER A 7 -12.83 7.27 -4.80
CA SER A 7 -12.90 8.49 -5.61
C SER A 7 -11.60 9.28 -5.57
N SER A 8 -10.94 9.35 -4.41
CA SER A 8 -9.69 10.09 -4.24
C SER A 8 -8.56 9.58 -5.16
N VAL A 9 -8.47 8.26 -5.40
CA VAL A 9 -7.46 7.67 -6.29
C VAL A 9 -7.84 7.86 -7.76
N TRP A 10 -9.11 7.64 -8.12
CA TRP A 10 -9.57 7.87 -9.49
C TRP A 10 -9.39 9.32 -9.92
N PHE A 11 -9.82 10.26 -9.06
CA PHE A 11 -9.67 11.68 -9.26
C PHE A 11 -8.19 12.06 -9.44
N ALA A 12 -7.33 11.67 -8.49
CA ALA A 12 -5.91 11.98 -8.54
C ALA A 12 -5.25 11.42 -9.81
N ALA A 13 -5.59 10.21 -10.24
CA ALA A 13 -5.05 9.60 -11.45
C ALA A 13 -5.45 10.35 -12.75
N ALA A 14 -6.69 10.83 -12.82
CA ALA A 14 -7.20 11.60 -13.96
C ALA A 14 -6.67 13.05 -13.98
N ALA A 15 -6.52 13.68 -12.81
CA ALA A 15 -6.05 15.04 -12.64
C ALA A 15 -4.53 15.16 -12.83
N LYS A 16 -4.05 15.43 -14.05
CA LYS A 16 -2.60 15.47 -14.40
C LYS A 16 -1.70 16.32 -13.49
N ARG A 17 -2.24 17.38 -12.87
CA ARG A 17 -1.49 18.31 -12.00
C ARG A 17 -1.71 18.03 -10.51
N ASP A 18 -2.46 16.99 -10.17
CA ASP A 18 -2.66 16.59 -8.79
C ASP A 18 -1.34 16.10 -8.19
N ALA A 19 -1.07 16.49 -6.93
CA ALA A 19 0.17 16.13 -6.24
C ALA A 19 0.32 14.61 -6.06
N GLN A 20 -0.79 13.88 -6.04
CA GLN A 20 -0.85 12.43 -5.90
C GLN A 20 -1.00 11.72 -7.26
N ASN A 21 -0.96 12.42 -8.39
CA ASN A 21 -1.25 11.83 -9.71
C ASN A 21 -0.39 10.61 -10.05
N GLU A 22 0.93 10.72 -9.93
CA GLU A 22 1.84 9.60 -10.22
C GLU A 22 1.70 8.47 -9.20
N ARG A 23 1.43 8.81 -7.93
CA ARG A 23 1.18 7.83 -6.86
C ARG A 23 -0.10 7.04 -7.15
N ALA A 24 -1.18 7.72 -7.53
CA ALA A 24 -2.46 7.12 -7.90
C ALA A 24 -2.31 6.18 -9.11
N LYS A 25 -1.61 6.63 -10.16
CA LYS A 25 -1.31 5.77 -11.31
C LYS A 25 -0.48 4.55 -10.93
N SER A 26 0.48 4.70 -10.02
CA SER A 26 1.28 3.57 -9.52
C SER A 26 0.38 2.56 -8.81
N ILE A 27 -0.49 3.01 -7.89
CA ILE A 27 -1.46 2.17 -7.17
C ILE A 27 -2.38 1.44 -8.16
N LEU A 28 -2.92 2.13 -9.16
CA LEU A 28 -3.80 1.53 -10.15
C LEU A 28 -3.09 0.44 -10.98
N ARG A 29 -1.81 0.64 -11.34
CA ARG A 29 -1.03 -0.35 -12.09
C ARG A 29 -0.67 -1.58 -11.28
N SER A 30 -0.64 -1.49 -9.94
CA SER A 30 -0.33 -2.63 -9.07
C SER A 30 -1.56 -3.47 -8.69
N ILE A 31 -2.74 -3.12 -9.20
CA ILE A 31 -4.00 -3.84 -8.94
C ILE A 31 -4.40 -4.55 -10.23
N ASP A 32 -4.55 -5.88 -10.18
CA ASP A 32 -4.95 -6.68 -11.33
C ASP A 32 -6.44 -6.52 -11.65
N GLN A 33 -7.27 -6.36 -10.62
CA GLN A 33 -8.71 -6.18 -10.76
C GLN A 33 -9.19 -5.04 -9.87
N HIS A 34 -9.59 -3.93 -10.50
CA HIS A 34 -10.19 -2.80 -9.81
C HIS A 34 -11.66 -3.11 -9.52
N LEU A 35 -12.08 -2.86 -8.29
CA LEU A 35 -13.46 -2.92 -7.82
C LEU A 35 -13.89 -1.50 -7.42
N THR A 36 -15.09 -1.08 -7.76
CA THR A 36 -15.63 0.22 -7.31
C THR A 36 -17.15 0.18 -7.29
N THR A 37 -17.83 1.28 -6.93
CA THR A 37 -19.29 1.37 -6.95
C THR A 37 -19.76 2.51 -7.84
N ALA A 38 -21.02 2.45 -8.30
CA ALA A 38 -21.64 3.56 -9.03
C ALA A 38 -21.64 4.87 -8.21
N LEU A 39 -21.70 4.80 -6.87
CA LEU A 39 -21.65 6.00 -6.01
C LEU A 39 -20.28 6.68 -6.06
N VAL A 40 -19.19 5.88 -5.98
CA VAL A 40 -17.81 6.37 -6.15
C VAL A 40 -17.61 6.97 -7.54
N LEU A 41 -18.18 6.36 -8.57
CA LEU A 41 -18.08 6.89 -9.94
C LEU A 41 -18.81 8.21 -10.12
N VAL A 42 -20.01 8.34 -9.56
CA VAL A 42 -20.78 9.59 -9.60
C VAL A 42 -20.03 10.71 -8.86
N GLU A 43 -19.47 10.42 -7.68
CA GLU A 43 -18.65 11.40 -6.95
C GLU A 43 -17.40 11.80 -7.73
N THR A 44 -16.66 10.83 -8.25
CA THR A 44 -15.47 11.09 -9.07
C THR A 44 -15.81 11.95 -10.29
N TRP A 45 -16.91 11.62 -10.98
CA TRP A 45 -17.38 12.37 -12.15
C TRP A 45 -17.71 13.81 -11.78
N HIS A 46 -18.45 14.05 -10.69
CA HIS A 46 -18.77 15.40 -10.24
C HIS A 46 -17.55 16.19 -9.76
N LEU A 47 -16.58 15.55 -9.11
CA LEU A 47 -15.31 16.20 -8.72
C LEU A 47 -14.52 16.64 -9.96
N LEU A 48 -14.44 15.77 -10.99
CA LEU A 48 -13.77 16.09 -12.24
C LEU A 48 -14.51 17.18 -13.02
N GLU A 49 -15.84 17.13 -13.08
CA GLU A 49 -16.66 18.17 -13.73
C GLU A 49 -16.44 19.53 -13.05
N ALA A 50 -16.51 19.58 -11.72
CA ALA A 50 -16.34 20.79 -10.95
C ALA A 50 -14.96 21.43 -11.15
N GLN A 51 -13.91 20.62 -11.35
CA GLN A 51 -12.54 21.13 -11.45
C GLN A 51 -12.02 21.31 -12.89
N PHE A 52 -12.51 20.52 -13.84
CA PHE A 52 -11.95 20.46 -15.20
C PHE A 52 -13.01 20.57 -16.30
N GLY A 53 -14.29 20.67 -15.95
CA GLY A 53 -15.40 20.75 -16.88
C GLY A 53 -15.94 19.37 -17.31
N LYS A 54 -17.15 19.41 -17.87
CA LYS A 54 -17.93 18.22 -18.24
C LYS A 54 -17.21 17.26 -19.19
N ASP A 55 -16.52 17.79 -20.21
CA ASP A 55 -15.84 16.96 -21.21
C ASP A 55 -14.78 16.02 -20.60
N VAL A 56 -14.08 16.49 -19.55
CA VAL A 56 -13.08 15.68 -18.85
C VAL A 56 -13.74 14.58 -18.02
N ALA A 57 -14.85 14.90 -17.35
CA ALA A 57 -15.62 13.95 -16.57
C ALA A 57 -16.23 12.84 -17.46
N ASP A 58 -16.79 13.22 -18.62
CA ASP A 58 -17.33 12.28 -19.60
C ASP A 58 -16.23 11.38 -20.19
N THR A 59 -15.08 11.96 -20.53
CA THR A 59 -13.90 11.19 -20.99
C THR A 59 -13.42 10.18 -19.93
N PHE A 60 -13.46 10.55 -18.65
CA PHE A 60 -13.13 9.63 -17.55
C PHE A 60 -14.09 8.44 -17.52
N TRP A 61 -15.40 8.69 -17.59
CA TRP A 61 -16.41 7.63 -17.60
C TRP A 61 -16.24 6.68 -18.79
N GLU A 62 -16.07 7.23 -20.00
CA GLU A 62 -15.86 6.42 -21.21
C GLU A 62 -14.66 5.48 -21.07
N ARG A 63 -13.52 6.01 -20.59
CA ARG A 63 -12.30 5.20 -20.40
C ARG A 63 -12.46 4.13 -19.33
N LEU A 64 -13.15 4.46 -18.24
CA LEU A 64 -13.35 3.52 -17.14
C LEU A 64 -14.32 2.40 -17.51
N ARG A 65 -15.36 2.71 -18.31
CA ARG A 65 -16.27 1.69 -18.84
C ARG A 65 -15.52 0.67 -19.70
N ASP A 66 -14.52 1.12 -20.44
CA ASP A 66 -13.76 0.28 -21.37
C ASP A 66 -12.53 -0.40 -20.73
N SER A 67 -12.24 -0.15 -19.44
CA SER A 67 -11.02 -0.61 -18.76
C SER A 67 -11.13 -1.94 -18.01
N GLY A 68 -12.31 -2.57 -18.00
CA GLY A 68 -12.52 -3.84 -17.27
C GLY A 68 -12.66 -3.68 -15.76
N VAL A 69 -12.86 -2.45 -15.26
CA VAL A 69 -13.19 -2.17 -13.85
C VAL A 69 -14.51 -2.84 -13.50
N GLN A 70 -14.54 -3.57 -12.38
CA GLN A 70 -15.75 -4.23 -11.89
C GLN A 70 -16.55 -3.25 -11.02
N ILE A 71 -17.74 -2.90 -11.49
CA ILE A 71 -18.66 -2.00 -10.80
C ILE A 71 -19.63 -2.84 -9.97
N GLU A 72 -19.41 -2.87 -8.66
CA GLU A 72 -20.24 -3.63 -7.74
C GLU A 72 -21.53 -2.88 -7.41
N PRO A 73 -22.70 -3.55 -7.47
CA PRO A 73 -23.96 -2.94 -7.10
C PRO A 73 -24.03 -2.74 -5.59
N VAL A 74 -24.34 -1.51 -5.18
CA VAL A 74 -24.76 -1.19 -3.82
C VAL A 74 -26.21 -1.62 -3.66
N ILE A 75 -26.48 -2.52 -2.72
CA ILE A 75 -27.82 -3.06 -2.47
C ILE A 75 -28.44 -2.46 -1.20
N GLY A 76 -29.74 -2.69 -0.99
CA GLY A 76 -30.45 -2.18 0.20
C GLY A 76 -29.77 -2.55 1.53
N ALA A 77 -29.22 -3.76 1.63
CA ALA A 77 -28.48 -4.19 2.82
C ALA A 77 -27.21 -3.35 3.09
N ASP A 78 -26.56 -2.85 2.04
CA ASP A 78 -25.39 -1.97 2.18
C ASP A 78 -25.81 -0.58 2.67
N LEU A 79 -26.97 -0.09 2.23
CA LEU A 79 -27.52 1.21 2.66
C LEU A 79 -27.91 1.16 4.15
N GLU A 80 -28.61 0.11 4.57
CA GLU A 80 -28.96 -0.10 5.98
C GLU A 80 -27.71 -0.25 6.86
N ALA A 81 -26.68 -0.95 6.35
CA ALA A 81 -25.40 -1.02 7.01
C ALA A 81 -24.73 0.36 7.07
N ALA A 82 -24.69 1.15 6.00
CA ALA A 82 -24.11 2.48 6.00
C ALA A 82 -24.75 3.42 7.04
N SER A 83 -26.07 3.35 7.23
CA SER A 83 -26.76 4.12 8.28
C SER A 83 -26.32 3.73 9.69
N LYS A 84 -26.02 2.46 9.93
CA LYS A 84 -25.51 1.99 11.23
C LYS A 84 -24.03 2.34 11.45
N ILE A 85 -23.24 2.49 10.38
CA ILE A 85 -21.83 2.94 10.46
C ILE A 85 -21.76 4.41 10.91
N GLU A 86 -22.70 5.25 10.46
CA GLU A 86 -22.78 6.68 10.84
C GLU A 86 -22.74 6.91 12.35
N ALA A 87 -23.44 6.09 13.12
CA ALA A 87 -23.47 6.18 14.58
C ALA A 87 -22.10 5.94 15.24
N SER A 88 -21.14 5.33 14.53
CA SER A 88 -19.79 5.07 15.00
C SER A 88 -18.78 6.16 14.64
N PHE A 89 -19.17 7.18 13.86
CA PHE A 89 -18.33 8.32 13.46
C PHE A 89 -18.99 9.66 13.82
N PRO A 90 -19.19 9.99 15.11
CA PRO A 90 -19.87 11.22 15.49
C PRO A 90 -19.06 12.49 15.20
N ASP A 91 -17.72 12.40 15.18
CA ASP A 91 -16.82 13.57 15.09
C ASP A 91 -16.03 13.66 13.76
N GLU A 92 -16.00 12.59 12.96
CA GLU A 92 -15.34 12.55 11.65
C GLU A 92 -16.35 12.71 10.51
N ARG A 93 -16.03 13.55 9.52
CA ARG A 93 -16.85 13.76 8.31
C ARG A 93 -16.77 12.54 7.37
N CYS A 94 -17.16 11.36 7.85
CA CYS A 94 -17.31 10.15 7.05
C CYS A 94 -18.47 10.34 6.08
N SER A 95 -18.18 10.42 4.78
CA SER A 95 -19.21 10.69 3.77
C SER A 95 -20.20 9.53 3.67
N PHE A 96 -21.37 9.77 3.09
CA PHE A 96 -22.30 8.67 2.79
C PHE A 96 -21.66 7.63 1.85
N ILE A 97 -20.82 8.09 0.92
CA ILE A 97 -20.13 7.23 -0.05
C ILE A 97 -19.10 6.35 0.66
N ASP A 98 -18.32 6.90 1.59
CA ASP A 98 -17.39 6.13 2.44
C ASP A 98 -18.14 5.04 3.21
N ARG A 99 -19.26 5.39 3.88
CA ARG A 99 -20.07 4.44 4.66
C ARG A 99 -20.63 3.31 3.81
N THR A 100 -21.14 3.63 2.61
CA THR A 100 -21.63 2.59 1.67
C THR A 100 -20.49 1.73 1.11
N SER A 101 -19.31 2.31 0.90
CA SER A 101 -18.11 1.58 0.47
C SER A 101 -17.66 0.59 1.53
N PHE A 102 -17.60 1.00 2.80
CA PHE A 102 -17.30 0.11 3.92
C PHE A 102 -18.31 -1.04 4.03
N ALA A 103 -19.60 -0.74 3.98
CA ALA A 103 -20.66 -1.76 4.04
C ALA A 103 -20.54 -2.80 2.91
N LEU A 104 -20.28 -2.35 1.68
CA LEU A 104 -20.10 -3.22 0.52
C LEU A 104 -18.83 -4.07 0.66
N MET A 105 -17.73 -3.48 1.12
CA MET A 105 -16.48 -4.20 1.36
C MET A 105 -16.63 -5.27 2.45
N GLU A 106 -17.37 -4.99 3.53
CA GLU A 106 -17.70 -5.99 4.56
C GLU A 106 -18.52 -7.16 3.99
N ARG A 107 -19.49 -6.86 3.11
CA ARG A 107 -20.39 -7.86 2.49
C ARG A 107 -19.65 -8.77 1.52
N LEU A 108 -18.82 -8.18 0.66
CA LEU A 108 -18.08 -8.89 -0.40
C LEU A 108 -16.73 -9.45 0.08
N GLU A 109 -16.40 -9.27 1.36
CA GLU A 109 -15.11 -9.64 1.95
C GLU A 109 -13.91 -9.04 1.21
N ILE A 110 -14.07 -7.82 0.67
CA ILE A 110 -12.98 -7.09 0.03
C ILE A 110 -12.06 -6.56 1.12
N THR A 111 -10.83 -7.06 1.16
CA THR A 111 -9.86 -6.75 2.22
C THR A 111 -8.87 -5.65 1.85
N ARG A 112 -8.97 -5.01 0.68
CA ARG A 112 -8.00 -4.00 0.23
C ARG A 112 -8.69 -2.80 -0.37
N ALA A 113 -8.22 -1.60 -0.02
CA ALA A 113 -8.70 -0.34 -0.57
C ALA A 113 -7.55 0.54 -1.06
N ALA A 114 -7.69 1.10 -2.25
CA ALA A 114 -6.86 2.17 -2.76
C ALA A 114 -7.60 3.49 -2.51
N THR A 115 -7.06 4.30 -1.60
CA THR A 115 -7.67 5.57 -1.18
C THR A 115 -6.62 6.50 -0.58
N PHE A 116 -6.84 7.80 -0.71
CA PHE A 116 -6.13 8.85 0.02
C PHE A 116 -6.99 9.48 1.13
N ASN A 117 -8.21 8.99 1.34
CA ASN A 117 -9.11 9.46 2.39
C ASN A 117 -8.67 8.86 3.75
N PRO A 118 -8.29 9.70 4.74
CA PRO A 118 -7.83 9.23 6.04
C PRO A 118 -8.90 8.46 6.83
N VAL A 119 -10.19 8.65 6.55
CA VAL A 119 -11.29 7.94 7.22
C VAL A 119 -11.21 6.42 7.01
N PHE A 120 -10.66 5.95 5.89
CA PHE A 120 -10.45 4.52 5.68
C PHE A 120 -9.46 3.90 6.68
N ALA A 121 -8.51 4.70 7.19
CA ALA A 121 -7.52 4.23 8.16
C ALA A 121 -8.08 4.17 9.59
N THR A 122 -9.11 4.98 9.88
CA THR A 122 -9.77 4.99 11.19
C THR A 122 -10.92 3.99 11.27
N TYR A 123 -11.35 3.45 10.13
CA TYR A 123 -12.47 2.52 10.08
C TYR A 123 -12.22 1.19 10.77
N GLN A 124 -13.14 0.82 11.66
CA GLN A 124 -13.18 -0.47 12.33
C GLN A 124 -14.38 -1.30 11.84
N PRO A 125 -14.14 -2.49 11.26
CA PRO A 125 -15.20 -3.39 10.84
C PRO A 125 -16.07 -3.85 12.00
N ARG A 126 -17.31 -4.24 11.70
CA ARG A 126 -18.24 -4.79 12.67
C ARG A 126 -17.76 -6.12 13.25
N PRO A 127 -18.22 -6.48 14.48
CA PRO A 127 -17.93 -7.79 15.06
C PRO A 127 -18.24 -8.94 14.09
N GLY A 128 -17.28 -9.86 13.93
CA GLY A 128 -17.39 -11.01 13.02
C GLY A 128 -17.01 -10.73 11.55
N ARG A 129 -16.52 -9.52 11.23
CA ARG A 129 -15.96 -9.18 9.90
C ARG A 129 -14.43 -9.16 9.95
N LYS A 130 -13.79 -9.35 8.78
CA LYS A 130 -12.32 -9.39 8.66
C LYS A 130 -11.71 -8.02 9.06
N PRO A 131 -10.55 -8.00 9.75
CA PRO A 131 -9.87 -6.81 10.28
C PRO A 131 -9.41 -5.85 9.16
N PRO A 132 -8.97 -4.60 9.48
CA PRO A 132 -9.07 -3.48 8.55
C PRO A 132 -8.28 -3.70 7.27
N PHE A 133 -8.82 -3.09 6.22
CA PHE A 133 -8.36 -3.21 4.85
C PHE A 133 -6.93 -2.67 4.73
N PRO A 134 -5.94 -3.44 4.25
CA PRO A 134 -4.70 -2.85 3.77
C PRO A 134 -5.01 -1.69 2.81
N ILE A 135 -4.67 -0.48 3.25
CA ILE A 135 -4.75 0.72 2.43
C ILE A 135 -3.55 0.67 1.49
N LEU A 136 -3.83 0.56 0.20
CA LEU A 136 -2.85 0.67 -0.85
C LEU A 136 -2.44 2.14 -0.95
N SER A 137 -1.50 2.50 -0.08
CA SER A 137 -1.00 3.85 -0.01
C SER A 137 0.05 4.11 -1.09
N GLU A 138 0.75 3.10 -1.60
CA GLU A 138 1.64 3.23 -2.75
C GLU A 138 1.45 2.04 -3.70
N GLY A 139 1.82 2.22 -4.96
CA GLY A 139 1.72 1.17 -5.97
C GLY A 139 2.79 0.14 -5.73
N HIS A 140 2.46 -0.84 -4.88
CA HIS A 140 3.40 -1.83 -4.42
C HIS A 140 3.32 -3.10 -5.24
N ASN A 141 4.45 -3.61 -5.74
CA ASN A 141 4.44 -4.87 -6.47
C ASN A 141 4.17 -6.06 -5.52
N GLU A 142 3.86 -7.23 -6.09
CA GLU A 142 3.53 -8.42 -5.30
C GLU A 142 4.65 -8.82 -4.32
N THR A 143 5.91 -8.61 -4.71
CA THR A 143 7.07 -8.83 -3.84
C THR A 143 7.02 -7.92 -2.62
N PHE A 144 6.76 -6.62 -2.78
CA PHE A 144 6.66 -5.67 -1.67
C PHE A 144 5.59 -6.11 -0.68
N ILE A 145 4.40 -6.42 -1.19
CA ILE A 145 3.26 -6.88 -0.39
C ILE A 145 3.60 -8.18 0.36
N ALA A 146 4.27 -9.12 -0.31
CA ALA A 146 4.68 -10.38 0.31
C ALA A 146 5.70 -10.18 1.44
N LEU A 147 6.65 -9.25 1.26
CA LEU A 147 7.61 -8.91 2.30
C LEU A 147 6.97 -8.11 3.44
N GLU A 148 5.97 -7.28 3.15
CA GLU A 148 5.22 -6.51 4.17
C GLU A 148 4.44 -7.47 5.07
N GLN A 149 3.74 -8.44 4.46
CA GLN A 149 3.04 -9.47 5.21
C GLN A 149 4.00 -10.30 6.06
N ALA A 150 5.17 -10.64 5.53
CA ALA A 150 6.21 -11.36 6.26
C ALA A 150 6.74 -10.57 7.47
N LEU A 151 6.83 -9.24 7.35
CA LEU A 151 7.22 -8.35 8.45
C LEU A 151 6.14 -8.29 9.54
N LEU A 152 4.87 -8.14 9.15
CA LEU A 152 3.73 -8.14 10.07
C LEU A 152 3.60 -9.46 10.84
N GLU A 153 3.81 -10.58 10.15
CA GLU A 153 3.74 -11.93 10.74
C GLU A 153 5.03 -12.36 11.44
N ARG A 154 6.10 -11.55 11.37
CA ARG A 154 7.45 -11.91 11.81
C ARG A 154 7.87 -13.29 11.30
N ARG A 155 7.69 -13.51 10.00
CA ARG A 155 8.00 -14.78 9.35
C ARG A 155 9.09 -14.59 8.30
N PRO A 156 10.21 -15.35 8.35
CA PRO A 156 11.22 -15.27 7.31
C PRO A 156 10.68 -15.71 5.95
N VAL A 157 11.30 -15.21 4.90
CA VAL A 157 10.91 -15.50 3.52
C VAL A 157 12.12 -15.87 2.68
N ARG A 158 11.95 -16.84 1.79
CA ARG A 158 12.91 -17.15 0.74
C ARG A 158 12.63 -16.25 -0.44
N VAL A 159 13.61 -15.43 -0.77
CA VAL A 159 13.63 -14.60 -1.98
C VAL A 159 14.53 -15.26 -3.01
N SER A 160 14.14 -15.18 -4.27
CA SER A 160 14.96 -15.64 -5.40
C SER A 160 15.28 -14.47 -6.33
N HIS A 161 16.52 -14.40 -6.79
CA HIS A 161 16.97 -13.43 -7.77
C HIS A 161 18.12 -14.03 -8.57
N ASP A 162 17.99 -14.04 -9.90
CA ASP A 162 19.04 -14.52 -10.82
C ASP A 162 19.48 -15.96 -10.49
N GLY A 163 18.49 -16.82 -10.22
CA GLY A 163 18.68 -18.23 -9.87
C GLY A 163 19.26 -18.48 -8.47
N LYS A 164 19.57 -17.44 -7.68
CA LYS A 164 20.02 -17.58 -6.29
C LYS A 164 18.85 -17.45 -5.32
N CYS A 165 18.69 -18.43 -4.44
CA CYS A 165 17.69 -18.42 -3.37
C CYS A 165 18.35 -18.09 -2.03
N GLN A 166 17.77 -17.13 -1.31
CA GLN A 166 18.27 -16.69 0.00
C GLN A 166 17.09 -16.54 0.96
N THR A 167 17.26 -16.99 2.20
CA THR A 167 16.29 -16.74 3.27
C THR A 167 16.60 -15.39 3.91
N VAL A 168 15.59 -14.54 4.07
CA VAL A 168 15.72 -13.21 4.63
C VAL A 168 14.64 -12.92 5.66
N CYS A 169 14.96 -12.10 6.65
CA CYS A 169 13.98 -11.44 7.52
C CYS A 169 13.85 -9.98 7.05
N PRO A 170 12.72 -9.57 6.45
CA PRO A 170 12.49 -8.17 6.12
C PRO A 170 12.55 -7.30 7.37
N TYR A 171 13.16 -6.13 7.28
CA TYR A 171 13.30 -5.21 8.41
C TYR A 171 12.60 -3.88 8.15
N ILE A 172 12.83 -3.29 6.98
CA ILE A 172 12.17 -2.07 6.52
C ILE A 172 11.87 -2.21 5.03
N LEU A 173 10.70 -1.74 4.62
CA LEU A 173 10.29 -1.65 3.22
C LEU A 173 10.11 -0.20 2.83
N GLY A 174 10.39 0.14 1.59
CA GLY A 174 10.14 1.49 1.12
C GLY A 174 10.60 1.74 -0.30
N HIS A 175 10.66 3.03 -0.66
CA HIS A 175 11.08 3.48 -1.97
C HIS A 175 12.39 4.26 -1.89
N ALA A 176 13.31 3.98 -2.81
CA ALA A 176 14.51 4.78 -3.00
C ALA A 176 14.75 5.02 -4.49
N ALA A 177 14.83 6.30 -4.88
CA ALA A 177 14.99 6.72 -6.28
C ALA A 177 13.91 6.16 -7.24
N GLY A 178 12.67 6.05 -6.76
CA GLY A 178 11.55 5.51 -7.53
C GLY A 178 11.53 3.98 -7.67
N GLU A 179 12.48 3.27 -7.05
CA GLU A 179 12.47 1.80 -6.98
C GLU A 179 12.01 1.33 -5.60
N GLU A 180 11.17 0.29 -5.59
CA GLU A 180 10.83 -0.45 -4.38
C GLU A 180 12.04 -1.22 -3.85
N ARG A 181 12.25 -1.13 -2.54
CA ARG A 181 13.36 -1.77 -1.85
C ARG A 181 12.95 -2.36 -0.51
N ALA A 182 13.64 -3.44 -0.16
CA ALA A 182 13.61 -3.97 1.20
C ALA A 182 15.01 -3.94 1.79
N PHE A 183 15.12 -3.44 3.02
CA PHE A 183 16.26 -3.72 3.86
C PHE A 183 15.96 -4.96 4.68
N ALA A 184 16.85 -5.95 4.60
CA ALA A 184 16.59 -7.29 5.10
C ALA A 184 17.84 -7.89 5.74
N LEU A 185 17.62 -8.75 6.73
CA LEU A 185 18.67 -9.56 7.34
C LEU A 185 18.76 -10.91 6.61
N LEU A 186 19.94 -11.24 6.09
CA LEU A 186 20.20 -12.56 5.51
C LEU A 186 20.27 -13.61 6.62
N VAL A 187 19.51 -14.69 6.45
CA VAL A 187 19.51 -15.87 7.33
C VAL A 187 20.28 -16.98 6.63
N GLU A 188 21.50 -17.26 7.10
CA GLU A 188 22.26 -18.41 6.59
C GLU A 188 21.68 -19.73 7.12
N PRO A 189 21.55 -20.78 6.28
CA PRO A 189 21.18 -22.09 6.76
C PRO A 189 22.29 -22.64 7.67
N SER A 190 21.92 -23.08 8.87
CA SER A 190 22.84 -23.66 9.85
C SER A 190 23.49 -24.92 9.28
N SER A 191 24.68 -24.76 8.71
CA SER A 191 25.51 -25.87 8.25
C SER A 191 26.74 -25.94 9.15
N ASN A 192 26.65 -26.81 10.15
CA ASN A 192 27.76 -27.31 10.97
C ASN A 192 28.22 -26.42 12.15
N THR A 193 28.33 -27.05 13.33
CA THR A 193 28.44 -26.48 14.69
C THR A 193 29.80 -25.85 15.06
N LYS A 194 30.56 -25.31 14.09
CA LYS A 194 31.91 -24.75 14.37
C LYS A 194 32.19 -23.34 13.85
N GLN A 195 31.22 -22.67 13.22
CA GLN A 195 31.35 -21.24 12.89
C GLN A 195 30.10 -20.46 13.33
N PRO A 196 30.27 -19.25 13.89
CA PRO A 196 29.13 -18.41 14.23
C PRO A 196 28.38 -18.06 12.94
N ALA A 197 27.05 -18.24 12.95
CA ALA A 197 26.17 -17.88 11.84
C ALA A 197 26.46 -16.42 11.41
N ARG A 198 26.81 -16.21 10.14
CA ARG A 198 27.09 -14.86 9.63
C ARG A 198 25.77 -14.24 9.24
N HIS A 199 25.37 -13.25 10.02
CA HIS A 199 24.21 -12.42 9.72
C HIS A 199 24.70 -11.21 8.93
N GLY A 200 24.14 -11.02 7.73
CA GLY A 200 24.52 -9.94 6.82
C GLY A 200 23.30 -9.09 6.47
N TRP A 201 23.43 -7.77 6.58
CA TRP A 201 22.41 -6.85 6.12
C TRP A 201 22.48 -6.67 4.61
N ILE A 202 21.34 -6.79 3.94
CA ILE A 202 21.24 -6.61 2.49
C ILE A 202 20.14 -5.62 2.14
N CYS A 203 20.32 -4.91 1.03
CA CYS A 203 19.28 -4.09 0.42
C CYS A 203 18.84 -4.76 -0.89
N LEU A 204 17.60 -5.23 -0.91
CA LEU A 204 16.97 -5.86 -2.05
C LEU A 204 16.28 -4.78 -2.91
N ARG A 205 16.48 -4.83 -4.22
CA ARG A 205 15.60 -4.13 -5.18
C ARG A 205 14.48 -5.07 -5.56
N LEU A 206 13.24 -4.70 -5.26
CA LEU A 206 12.13 -5.64 -5.35
C LEU A 206 11.76 -5.98 -6.80
N SER A 207 12.04 -5.06 -7.73
CA SER A 207 11.92 -5.30 -9.18
C SER A 207 12.85 -6.39 -9.72
N LYS A 208 13.86 -6.81 -8.94
CA LYS A 208 14.79 -7.88 -9.32
C LYS A 208 14.46 -9.21 -8.65
N ILE A 209 13.42 -9.27 -7.82
CA ILE A 209 13.07 -10.50 -7.11
C ILE A 209 12.10 -11.30 -7.98
N ASP A 210 12.50 -12.52 -8.32
CA ASP A 210 11.75 -13.40 -9.21
C ASP A 210 10.58 -14.08 -8.48
N SER A 211 10.78 -14.45 -7.21
CA SER A 211 9.72 -15.01 -6.36
C SER A 211 10.02 -14.86 -4.87
N VAL A 212 8.95 -14.80 -4.08
CA VAL A 212 8.96 -14.78 -2.60
C VAL A 212 8.14 -15.96 -2.09
N ARG A 213 8.69 -16.72 -1.14
CA ARG A 213 7.99 -17.83 -0.47
C ARG A 213 8.22 -17.79 1.03
N SER A 214 7.26 -18.23 1.82
CA SER A 214 7.45 -18.38 3.26
C SER A 214 8.57 -19.38 3.58
N ALA A 215 9.38 -19.06 4.58
CA ALA A 215 10.41 -19.93 5.12
C ALA A 215 9.95 -20.44 6.50
N ASN A 216 10.43 -21.63 6.88
CA ASN A 216 10.14 -22.26 8.18
C ASN A 216 11.23 -21.93 9.22
N GLU A 217 12.29 -21.25 8.79
CA GLU A 217 13.36 -20.74 9.61
C GLU A 217 12.81 -19.80 10.70
N ARG A 218 13.51 -19.70 11.83
CA ARG A 218 13.10 -18.80 12.92
C ARG A 218 13.34 -17.36 12.51
N TRP A 219 12.42 -16.46 12.87
CA TRP A 219 12.67 -15.03 12.76
C TRP A 219 13.93 -14.66 13.54
N VAL A 220 14.86 -14.02 12.85
CA VAL A 220 16.08 -13.49 13.45
C VAL A 220 15.93 -11.98 13.53
N GLU A 221 15.97 -11.46 14.74
CA GLU A 221 16.00 -10.03 15.01
C GLU A 221 17.42 -9.67 15.46
N GLN A 222 18.03 -8.68 14.79
CA GLN A 222 19.34 -8.15 15.13
C GLN A 222 19.23 -6.63 15.27
N ASP A 223 19.94 -6.06 16.24
CA ASP A 223 20.04 -4.62 16.36
C ASP A 223 20.60 -4.01 15.08
N TYR A 224 19.95 -2.93 14.63
CA TYR A 224 20.36 -2.19 13.44
C TYR A 224 21.84 -1.76 13.59
N PRO A 225 22.71 -2.05 12.60
CA PRO A 225 24.09 -1.60 12.66
C PRO A 225 24.05 -0.09 12.54
N VAL A 226 24.25 0.60 13.65
CA VAL A 226 24.53 2.04 13.65
C VAL A 226 25.67 2.23 12.65
N PRO A 227 25.55 3.13 11.65
CA PRO A 227 26.59 3.27 10.66
C PRO A 227 27.90 3.60 11.38
N CYS A 228 28.91 2.74 11.25
CA CYS A 228 30.27 3.14 11.60
C CYS A 228 30.54 4.43 10.81
N SER A 229 30.84 5.50 11.53
CA SER A 229 31.19 6.82 10.98
C SER A 229 32.18 6.67 9.84
N GLY A 230 31.74 6.78 8.58
CA GLY A 230 32.64 6.70 7.43
C GLY A 230 32.03 6.28 6.10
N VAL A 231 30.91 5.56 6.07
CA VAL A 231 30.22 5.21 4.82
C VAL A 231 28.86 5.90 4.77
N SER A 232 28.81 7.00 4.03
CA SER A 232 27.58 7.70 3.68
C SER A 232 26.73 6.85 2.73
N ILE A 233 26.02 5.86 3.27
CA ILE A 233 24.77 5.43 2.64
C ILE A 233 23.79 6.56 2.94
N ARG A 234 23.62 7.46 1.97
CA ARG A 234 22.73 8.62 2.05
C ARG A 234 21.27 8.15 1.93
N CYS A 235 20.83 7.30 2.84
CA CYS A 235 19.44 6.93 3.06
C CYS A 235 19.13 7.27 4.52
N THR A 236 18.59 8.46 4.73
CA THR A 236 18.14 8.90 6.05
C THR A 236 16.83 8.20 6.37
N TRP A 237 16.91 7.00 6.94
CA TRP A 237 15.79 6.32 7.57
C TRP A 237 15.66 6.88 8.99
N LYS A 238 14.57 7.61 9.29
CA LYS A 238 14.26 8.04 10.66
C LYS A 238 13.23 7.08 11.25
N ARG A 239 13.63 6.34 12.28
CA ARG A 239 12.74 5.54 13.13
C ARG A 239 11.80 6.49 13.87
N SER A 240 10.49 6.43 13.59
CA SER A 240 9.46 7.18 14.31
C SER A 240 8.75 6.25 15.29
N GLU A 241 8.76 6.57 16.58
CA GLU A 241 8.23 5.73 17.67
C GLU A 241 6.70 5.74 17.82
N ARG A 242 5.94 6.17 16.81
CA ARG A 242 4.47 6.19 16.89
C ARG A 242 3.83 5.77 15.58
N HIS A 243 3.13 4.63 15.64
CA HIS A 243 2.32 3.96 14.61
C HIS A 243 3.11 2.97 13.72
N ASN A 244 2.67 1.71 13.77
CA ASN A 244 3.36 0.52 13.28
C ASN A 244 3.23 0.29 11.76
N VAL A 245 3.12 1.37 10.97
CA VAL A 245 3.21 1.38 9.50
C VAL A 245 3.82 2.73 9.12
N GLU A 246 5.02 2.71 8.54
CA GLU A 246 5.84 3.90 8.29
C GLU A 246 5.26 4.76 7.14
N GLN A 247 5.07 6.06 7.38
CA GLN A 247 5.14 7.07 6.32
C GLN A 247 6.60 7.46 6.11
N ILE A 248 7.10 7.26 4.89
CA ILE A 248 8.47 7.63 4.50
C ILE A 248 8.46 9.06 3.96
N CYS A 249 9.08 9.98 4.69
CA CYS A 249 9.35 11.35 4.23
C CYS A 249 10.73 11.44 3.56
N PHE A 250 10.78 11.99 2.34
CA PHE A 250 12.02 12.37 1.66
C PHE A 250 12.49 13.78 2.08
N PRO A 251 13.81 14.06 2.12
CA PRO A 251 14.31 15.39 1.83
C PRO A 251 14.24 15.64 0.32
N SER A 252 13.52 16.69 -0.05
CA SER A 252 13.56 17.29 -1.38
C SER A 252 14.98 17.69 -1.75
N ARG A 253 15.34 17.57 -3.04
CA ARG A 253 16.60 18.11 -3.57
C ARG A 253 16.62 19.63 -3.33
N GLY A 254 17.38 20.08 -2.33
CA GLY A 254 17.84 21.47 -2.28
C GLY A 254 18.91 21.67 -3.36
N TYR A 255 18.50 22.13 -4.54
CA TYR A 255 19.39 22.94 -5.37
C TYR A 255 19.50 24.31 -4.71
N GLY A 256 20.73 24.74 -4.40
CA GLY A 256 21.04 26.10 -3.95
C GLY A 256 21.82 26.14 -2.65
N ALA A 257 23.14 26.22 -2.76
CA ALA A 257 24.01 26.87 -1.78
C ALA A 257 24.84 27.94 -2.53
N PRO A 258 25.22 29.03 -1.85
CA PRO A 258 25.29 30.36 -2.44
C PRO A 258 26.64 30.68 -3.08
N MET A 259 26.61 31.53 -4.12
CA MET A 259 27.37 32.78 -4.19
C MET A 259 26.44 33.88 -4.65
#